data_AF-A0A183AHG7-F1
#
_entry.id   AF-A0A183AHG7-F1
#
_cell.length_a   1.000
_cell.length_b   1.000
_cell.length_c   1.000
_cell.angle_alpha   90.00
_cell.angle_beta   90.00
_cell.angle_gamma   90.00
#
_symmetry.space_group_name_H-M   'P 1'
#
loop_
_entity.id
_entity.type
_entity.pdbx_description
1 polymer ?
#
loop_
_entity_poly.entity_id
_entity_poly.type
_entity_poly.pdbx_seq_one_letter_code
_entity_poly.pdbx_strand_id
1 'polypeptide(L)'
;MFNCLSDSKYGIKTIFNLEQLLGFGIALLDQAASIAELGIEEWQFNQHAGEYANYCPVSLQELGEFADTVREPKHEFFITVGENNFTSERVSGEFNMSNKEENDRPTDNEPVNENDGAQDALNDQLPDTDFIRIPTTMRFAAEYHGRYYRMAGPEELAKFLADPTPYLPPLASNSLPKESELPERIPANSTLLSRDAFPTQIVLRGYCPVCFLEGHQRYEALKLGVREYLASYVNEVYTFCSNDCLLKFLRKPHLYKDLKLPTKLPPIPSAISVQTLPLPGFLEQTVSIALRQALSAVGQERPKYPFLKAKRSALIYMGLHLKAYNPRSPECEKGKYRQKLSDYADTCRLPKWLLRSMPLKYKSEKERSIDLTARLEQFLSLQEFVDTVPHWLAPVDDRTSKPPARGLRLLLDNPFGL
;
A
#
# COMPACT_ATOMS: atom_id res chain seq x y z
N MET A 1 35.81 -43.74 29.98
CA MET A 1 35.17 -43.16 31.17
C MET A 1 33.71 -42.90 30.83
N PHE A 2 32.84 -43.68 31.49
CA PHE A 2 31.38 -43.58 31.64
C PHE A 2 30.52 -43.34 30.37
N ASN A 3 29.95 -44.39 29.77
CA ASN A 3 28.72 -45.15 30.12
C ASN A 3 27.43 -44.33 30.13
N CYS A 4 26.51 -44.68 29.22
CA CYS A 4 25.15 -45.15 29.50
C CYS A 4 24.58 -45.70 28.18
N LEU A 5 24.53 -47.01 28.01
CA LEU A 5 23.39 -47.90 28.30
C LEU A 5 22.43 -48.01 27.10
N SER A 6 22.50 -49.20 26.50
CA SER A 6 21.47 -49.87 25.72
C SER A 6 20.09 -49.75 26.36
N ASP A 7 19.06 -49.49 25.55
CA ASP A 7 17.93 -50.40 25.52
C ASP A 7 17.12 -50.33 24.23
N SER A 8 16.71 -51.52 23.79
CA SER A 8 16.05 -51.85 22.54
C SER A 8 14.60 -51.38 22.47
N LYS A 9 14.13 -50.97 21.27
CA LYS A 9 13.10 -51.68 20.48
C LYS A 9 12.71 -50.83 19.26
N TYR A 10 12.58 -51.49 18.11
CA TYR A 10 12.27 -50.94 16.78
C TYR A 10 13.43 -50.29 16.03
N GLY A 11 14.42 -51.13 15.71
CA GLY A 11 15.31 -50.88 14.60
C GLY A 11 14.58 -51.12 13.28
N ILE A 12 14.35 -50.04 12.53
CA ILE A 12 14.16 -50.10 11.08
C ILE A 12 15.28 -49.25 10.48
N LYS A 13 16.46 -49.87 10.38
CA LYS A 13 17.50 -49.45 9.45
C LYS A 13 17.01 -49.83 8.05
N THR A 14 16.30 -48.92 7.40
CA THR A 14 16.07 -49.02 5.96
C THR A 14 16.50 -47.71 5.32
N ILE A 15 17.82 -47.56 5.24
CA ILE A 15 18.43 -46.72 4.20
C ILE A 15 18.24 -47.53 2.91
N PHE A 16 17.07 -47.41 2.29
CA PHE A 16 16.93 -47.78 0.88
C PHE A 16 17.61 -46.66 0.09
N ASN A 17 18.72 -47.01 -0.55
CA ASN A 17 19.29 -46.25 -1.66
C ASN A 17 18.22 -46.12 -2.75
N LEU A 18 17.44 -45.04 -2.72
CA LEU A 18 16.47 -44.69 -3.77
C LEU A 18 17.15 -44.45 -5.13
N GLU A 19 18.45 -44.13 -5.14
CA GLU A 19 19.27 -44.06 -6.36
C GLU A 19 19.38 -45.41 -7.09
N GLN A 20 19.32 -46.54 -6.39
CA GLN A 20 19.45 -47.87 -7.02
C GLN A 20 18.13 -48.41 -7.59
N LEU A 21 16.96 -47.94 -7.12
CA LEU A 21 15.66 -48.37 -7.66
C LEU A 21 15.22 -47.51 -8.86
N LEU A 22 15.51 -46.20 -8.84
CA LEU A 22 15.26 -45.32 -10.00
C LEU A 22 16.21 -45.62 -11.16
N GLY A 23 17.47 -45.98 -10.88
CA GLY A 23 18.45 -46.34 -11.92
C GLY A 23 18.18 -47.65 -12.65
N PHE A 24 17.38 -48.57 -12.09
CA PHE A 24 17.10 -49.88 -12.69
C PHE A 24 15.67 -50.03 -13.24
N GLY A 25 14.70 -49.22 -12.79
CA GLY A 25 13.29 -49.36 -13.17
C GLY A 25 12.84 -48.57 -14.40
N ILE A 26 13.49 -47.44 -14.72
CA ILE A 26 13.07 -46.54 -15.82
C ILE A 26 14.04 -46.60 -17.01
N ALA A 27 15.24 -47.17 -16.84
CA ALA A 27 16.30 -47.24 -17.85
C ALA A 27 16.02 -48.15 -19.07
N LEU A 28 14.78 -48.64 -19.27
CA LEU A 28 14.42 -49.57 -20.33
C LEU A 28 13.25 -49.14 -21.23
N LEU A 29 12.65 -47.97 -20.98
CA LEU A 29 11.59 -47.44 -21.83
C LEU A 29 11.97 -46.02 -22.25
N ASP A 30 11.94 -45.75 -23.56
CA ASP A 30 12.15 -44.43 -24.16
C ASP A 30 10.91 -43.54 -23.91
N GLN A 31 10.46 -43.50 -22.66
CA GLN A 31 9.22 -42.86 -22.21
C GLN A 31 9.55 -41.91 -21.07
N ALA A 32 8.99 -40.70 -21.13
CA ALA A 32 9.09 -39.75 -20.05
C ALA A 32 8.08 -40.09 -18.94
N ALA A 33 8.45 -39.84 -17.69
CA ALA A 33 7.62 -40.09 -16.52
C ALA A 33 7.36 -38.82 -15.72
N SER A 34 6.16 -38.66 -15.15
CA SER A 34 5.85 -37.54 -14.25
C SER A 34 6.57 -37.73 -12.91
N ILE A 35 7.18 -36.66 -12.39
CA ILE A 35 7.86 -36.68 -11.08
C ILE A 35 7.08 -35.94 -9.99
N ALA A 36 5.86 -35.48 -10.29
CA ALA A 36 5.03 -34.74 -9.34
C ALA A 36 4.80 -35.52 -8.03
N GLU A 37 4.62 -36.84 -8.13
CA GLU A 37 4.30 -37.76 -7.04
C GLU A 37 5.52 -38.17 -6.19
N LEU A 38 6.73 -37.82 -6.61
CA LEU A 38 7.96 -38.28 -5.98
C LEU A 38 8.45 -37.40 -4.82
N GLY A 39 7.75 -36.30 -4.52
CA GLY A 39 8.12 -35.40 -3.42
C GLY A 39 9.51 -34.75 -3.58
N ILE A 40 9.96 -34.55 -4.81
CA ILE A 40 11.28 -33.99 -5.13
C ILE A 40 11.36 -32.53 -4.68
N GLU A 41 12.38 -32.21 -3.89
CA GLU A 41 12.64 -30.85 -3.43
C GLU A 41 13.41 -30.02 -4.48
N GLU A 42 13.33 -28.69 -4.35
CA GLU A 42 13.96 -27.74 -5.29
C GLU A 42 15.47 -27.99 -5.49
N TRP A 43 16.18 -28.35 -4.43
CA TRP A 43 17.63 -28.60 -4.52
C TRP A 43 17.96 -29.90 -5.26
N GLN A 44 17.14 -30.94 -5.11
CA GLN A 44 17.30 -32.21 -5.84
C GLN A 44 17.02 -32.02 -7.32
N PHE A 45 15.98 -31.23 -7.63
CA PHE A 45 15.68 -30.84 -9.00
C PHE A 45 16.89 -30.15 -9.65
N ASN A 46 17.49 -29.17 -8.97
CA ASN A 46 18.63 -28.43 -9.50
C ASN A 46 19.89 -29.30 -9.74
N GLN A 47 20.05 -30.44 -9.05
CA GLN A 47 21.18 -31.36 -9.29
C GLN A 47 21.02 -32.18 -10.56
N HIS A 48 19.78 -32.51 -10.94
CA HIS A 48 19.44 -33.33 -12.10
C HIS A 48 18.73 -32.53 -13.19
N ALA A 49 18.77 -31.21 -13.12
CA ALA A 49 18.12 -30.33 -14.08
C ALA A 49 18.70 -30.57 -15.48
N GLY A 50 17.81 -30.73 -16.46
CA GLY A 50 18.19 -30.85 -17.85
C GLY A 50 18.68 -29.52 -18.45
N GLU A 51 18.91 -29.54 -19.77
CA GLU A 51 19.47 -28.42 -20.55
C GLU A 51 18.66 -27.11 -20.43
N TYR A 52 17.37 -27.22 -20.10
CA TYR A 52 16.47 -26.08 -20.02
C TYR A 52 16.28 -25.55 -18.59
N ALA A 53 16.91 -26.16 -17.59
CA ALA A 53 16.82 -25.80 -16.18
C ALA A 53 15.36 -25.57 -15.71
N ASN A 54 14.98 -24.30 -15.50
CA ASN A 54 13.64 -23.91 -15.03
C ASN A 54 12.69 -23.46 -16.15
N TYR A 55 13.13 -23.51 -17.41
CA TYR A 55 12.35 -23.10 -18.56
C TYR A 55 11.66 -24.30 -19.21
N CYS A 56 10.44 -24.09 -19.71
CA CYS A 56 9.71 -25.13 -20.40
C CYS A 56 10.27 -25.40 -21.81
N PRO A 57 10.74 -26.63 -22.12
CA PRO A 57 11.24 -26.97 -23.44
C PRO A 57 10.14 -26.93 -24.51
N VAL A 58 8.92 -27.36 -24.17
CA VAL A 58 7.77 -27.38 -25.10
C VAL A 58 7.38 -25.97 -25.51
N SER A 59 7.21 -25.05 -24.55
CA SER A 59 6.86 -23.66 -24.84
C SER A 59 7.96 -22.94 -25.64
N LEU A 60 9.23 -23.25 -25.37
CA LEU A 60 10.33 -22.67 -26.14
C LEU A 60 10.34 -23.16 -27.59
N GLN A 61 10.06 -24.45 -27.80
CA GLN A 61 10.10 -25.05 -29.12
C GLN A 61 8.88 -24.68 -29.99
N GLU A 62 7.69 -24.64 -29.41
CA GLU A 62 6.46 -24.32 -30.15
C GLU A 62 6.20 -22.82 -30.29
N LEU A 63 6.46 -22.03 -29.23
CA LEU A 63 6.06 -20.62 -29.15
C LEU A 63 7.25 -19.64 -29.13
N GLY A 64 8.47 -20.13 -28.92
CA GLY A 64 9.65 -19.28 -28.72
C GLY A 64 9.56 -18.45 -27.42
N GLU A 65 8.87 -18.96 -26.41
CA GLU A 65 8.64 -18.26 -25.14
C GLU A 65 9.50 -18.81 -24.00
N PHE A 66 10.14 -17.93 -23.23
CA PHE A 66 10.81 -18.29 -21.99
C PHE A 66 9.79 -18.35 -20.86
N ALA A 67 9.03 -19.45 -20.80
CA ALA A 67 8.12 -19.70 -19.69
C ALA A 67 8.94 -20.05 -18.43
N ASP A 68 9.25 -19.02 -17.63
CA ASP A 68 9.92 -19.16 -16.34
C ASP A 68 8.97 -19.75 -15.29
N THR A 69 9.17 -21.03 -14.97
CA THR A 69 8.39 -21.78 -13.98
C THR A 69 8.91 -21.60 -12.55
N VAL A 70 9.90 -20.72 -12.33
CA VAL A 70 10.43 -20.43 -10.99
C VAL A 70 9.39 -19.68 -10.16
N ARG A 71 9.08 -20.25 -8.98
CA ARG A 71 8.17 -19.65 -7.97
C ARG A 71 6.74 -19.39 -8.45
N GLU A 72 6.16 -20.30 -9.24
CA GLU A 72 4.69 -20.32 -9.39
C GLU A 72 4.04 -20.45 -7.99
N PRO A 73 3.12 -19.55 -7.61
CA PRO A 73 2.53 -19.59 -6.27
C PRO A 73 1.56 -20.77 -6.10
N LYS A 74 2.01 -21.72 -5.27
CA LYS A 74 1.38 -22.14 -3.99
C LYS A 74 -0.11 -22.47 -4.01
N HIS A 75 -0.45 -23.68 -4.41
CA HIS A 75 -1.17 -24.53 -3.47
C HIS A 75 -0.19 -25.57 -2.95
N GLU A 76 -0.21 -25.84 -1.65
CA GLU A 76 0.26 -27.13 -1.16
C GLU A 76 -0.65 -28.16 -1.83
N PHE A 77 -0.24 -28.61 -3.00
CA PHE A 77 -0.94 -29.65 -3.71
C PHE A 77 -0.64 -30.93 -2.95
N PHE A 78 -1.68 -31.52 -2.39
CA PHE A 78 -1.61 -32.84 -1.82
C PHE A 78 -1.99 -33.83 -2.93
N ILE A 79 -1.04 -34.67 -3.32
CA ILE A 79 -1.34 -35.83 -4.15
C ILE A 79 -1.87 -36.90 -3.20
N THR A 80 -3.11 -37.33 -3.41
CA THR A 80 -3.73 -38.44 -2.66
C THR A 80 -3.33 -39.76 -3.28
N VAL A 81 -2.39 -40.48 -2.67
CA VAL A 81 -2.09 -41.87 -3.03
C VAL A 81 -3.02 -42.78 -2.23
N GLY A 82 -4.03 -43.35 -2.88
CA GLY A 82 -4.90 -44.38 -2.29
C GLY A 82 -4.46 -45.77 -2.78
N GLU A 83 -4.39 -46.74 -1.88
CA GLU A 83 -4.32 -48.16 -2.26
C GLU A 83 -5.63 -48.53 -2.97
N ASN A 84 -5.66 -48.43 -4.30
CA ASN A 84 -6.27 -49.40 -5.22
C ASN A 84 -6.23 -48.90 -6.67
N ASN A 85 -5.58 -49.73 -7.50
CA ASN A 85 -5.67 -49.86 -8.96
C ASN A 85 -4.86 -48.89 -9.83
N PHE A 86 -3.78 -49.46 -10.41
CA PHE A 86 -3.42 -49.28 -11.80
C PHE A 86 -4.70 -49.17 -12.67
N THR A 87 -5.00 -47.98 -13.20
CA THR A 87 -5.58 -47.82 -14.54
C THR A 87 -5.43 -46.37 -14.99
N SER A 88 -4.92 -46.23 -16.22
CA SER A 88 -5.00 -45.04 -17.04
C SER A 88 -6.47 -44.65 -17.30
N GLU A 89 -6.68 -43.36 -17.54
CA GLU A 89 -7.84 -42.70 -18.17
C GLU A 89 -9.04 -42.20 -17.32
N ARG A 90 -9.22 -40.87 -17.47
CA ARG A 90 -10.48 -40.12 -17.63
C ARG A 90 -11.44 -40.06 -16.45
N VAL A 91 -11.44 -38.92 -15.76
CA VAL A 91 -12.67 -38.12 -15.56
C VAL A 91 -12.33 -36.63 -15.66
N SER A 92 -12.90 -36.01 -16.69
CA SER A 92 -13.14 -34.59 -16.87
C SER A 92 -13.82 -33.96 -15.65
N GLY A 93 -13.25 -32.87 -15.12
CA GLY A 93 -13.85 -32.08 -14.04
C GLY A 93 -14.13 -30.65 -14.51
N GLU A 94 -15.41 -30.33 -14.61
CA GLU A 94 -15.98 -29.07 -15.07
C GLU A 94 -15.40 -27.83 -14.38
N PHE A 95 -15.24 -26.79 -15.19
CA PHE A 95 -14.97 -25.43 -14.78
C PHE A 95 -16.18 -24.85 -14.02
N ASN A 96 -15.95 -24.33 -12.82
CA ASN A 96 -16.79 -23.28 -12.25
C ASN A 96 -15.91 -22.09 -11.87
N MET A 97 -15.92 -21.09 -12.76
CA MET A 97 -15.48 -19.75 -12.46
C MET A 97 -16.54 -19.03 -11.62
N SER A 98 -16.17 -18.58 -10.43
CA SER A 98 -16.90 -17.52 -9.73
C SER A 98 -15.97 -16.32 -9.53
N ASN A 99 -16.01 -15.43 -10.52
CA ASN A 99 -15.61 -14.04 -10.34
C ASN A 99 -16.55 -13.40 -9.32
N LYS A 100 -16.00 -12.75 -8.29
CA LYS A 100 -16.70 -11.65 -7.62
C LYS A 100 -15.77 -10.46 -7.50
N GLU A 101 -16.09 -9.49 -8.35
CA GLU A 101 -15.64 -8.11 -8.30
C GLU A 101 -16.10 -7.45 -6.99
N GLU A 102 -15.23 -6.61 -6.44
CA GLU A 102 -15.58 -5.58 -5.45
C GLU A 102 -16.39 -4.47 -6.13
N ASN A 103 -17.46 -4.00 -5.48
CA ASN A 103 -17.72 -2.56 -5.33
C ASN A 103 -18.85 -2.23 -4.33
N ASP A 104 -18.56 -1.17 -3.56
CA ASP A 104 -19.41 -0.13 -2.97
C ASP A 104 -20.30 -0.37 -1.71
N ARG A 105 -20.02 0.51 -0.72
CA ARG A 105 -20.72 0.89 0.54
C ARG A 105 -21.98 1.74 0.30
N PRO A 106 -22.68 2.33 1.32
CA PRO A 106 -22.93 1.98 2.75
C PRO A 106 -24.43 2.11 3.16
N THR A 107 -24.83 1.71 4.39
CA THR A 107 -25.68 2.51 5.33
C THR A 107 -26.03 1.75 6.63
N ASP A 108 -25.68 2.39 7.76
CA ASP A 108 -26.42 2.65 9.02
C ASP A 108 -27.44 1.62 9.59
N ASN A 109 -27.12 1.09 10.79
CA ASN A 109 -27.80 1.35 12.08
C ASN A 109 -27.54 0.21 13.10
N GLU A 110 -26.93 0.56 14.24
CA GLU A 110 -26.94 -0.19 15.51
C GLU A 110 -28.35 -0.21 16.17
N PRO A 111 -28.60 -0.77 17.38
CA PRO A 111 -27.83 -1.68 18.28
C PRO A 111 -28.67 -2.93 18.71
N VAL A 112 -28.21 -3.90 19.53
CA VAL A 112 -28.31 -3.90 21.02
C VAL A 112 -27.87 -5.28 21.60
N ASN A 113 -27.13 -5.19 22.72
CA ASN A 113 -26.90 -6.09 23.88
C ASN A 113 -26.09 -7.40 23.82
N GLU A 114 -24.89 -7.30 24.40
CA GLU A 114 -24.53 -7.84 25.75
C GLU A 114 -25.16 -9.18 26.19
N ASN A 115 -24.36 -10.25 26.26
CA ASN A 115 -23.56 -10.55 27.46
C ASN A 115 -22.77 -11.85 27.33
N ASP A 116 -21.54 -11.80 27.82
CA ASP A 116 -20.59 -12.88 27.94
C ASP A 116 -20.99 -13.92 29.01
N GLY A 117 -20.72 -15.19 28.71
CA GLY A 117 -20.90 -16.32 29.62
C GLY A 117 -20.16 -17.56 29.11
N ALA A 118 -18.85 -17.59 29.37
CA ALA A 118 -17.93 -18.72 29.57
C ALA A 118 -18.28 -20.16 29.07
N GLN A 119 -17.27 -20.73 28.39
CA GLN A 119 -16.87 -22.15 28.30
C GLN A 119 -17.69 -23.07 27.38
N ASP A 120 -17.08 -23.52 26.27
CA ASP A 120 -16.79 -24.95 26.12
C ASP A 120 -15.79 -25.27 25.00
N ALA A 121 -15.01 -26.30 25.27
CA ALA A 121 -13.83 -26.74 24.56
C ALA A 121 -14.15 -27.66 23.38
N LEU A 122 -13.36 -27.50 22.32
CA LEU A 122 -12.66 -28.57 21.59
C LEU A 122 -13.42 -29.89 21.32
N ASN A 123 -14.01 -30.03 20.13
CA ASN A 123 -13.94 -31.28 19.36
C ASN A 123 -14.53 -31.12 17.95
N ASP A 124 -13.69 -30.83 16.95
CA ASP A 124 -13.99 -31.17 15.56
C ASP A 124 -13.25 -32.46 15.21
N GLN A 125 -13.97 -33.57 15.29
CA GLN A 125 -13.52 -34.87 14.80
C GLN A 125 -13.65 -34.88 13.27
N LEU A 126 -12.52 -34.74 12.59
CA LEU A 126 -12.39 -35.04 11.16
C LEU A 126 -12.23 -36.57 11.00
N PRO A 127 -12.97 -37.25 10.11
CA PRO A 127 -12.87 -38.69 9.97
C PRO A 127 -11.56 -39.11 9.29
N ASP A 128 -10.87 -40.06 9.92
CA ASP A 128 -9.72 -40.80 9.39
C ASP A 128 -10.06 -41.39 8.00
N THR A 129 -9.39 -40.86 7.00
CA THR A 129 -9.21 -41.53 5.70
C THR A 129 -7.73 -41.46 5.38
N ASP A 130 -7.11 -42.63 5.22
CA ASP A 130 -5.68 -42.83 4.99
C ASP A 130 -5.23 -42.22 3.65
N PHE A 131 -5.04 -40.91 3.62
CA PHE A 131 -4.49 -40.19 2.48
C PHE A 131 -3.11 -39.67 2.81
N ILE A 132 -2.08 -40.24 2.19
CA ILE A 132 -0.73 -39.66 2.21
C ILE A 132 -0.78 -38.34 1.44
N ARG A 133 -0.31 -37.27 2.08
CA ARG A 133 -0.30 -35.91 1.55
C ARG A 133 1.14 -35.48 1.26
N ILE A 134 1.55 -35.49 -0.02
CA ILE A 134 2.90 -35.09 -0.43
C ILE A 134 2.87 -33.66 -0.98
N PRO A 135 3.42 -32.65 -0.28
CA PRO A 135 3.58 -31.32 -0.84
C PRO A 135 4.67 -31.34 -1.92
N THR A 136 4.35 -30.86 -3.12
CA THR A 136 5.31 -30.83 -4.24
C THR A 136 5.28 -29.48 -4.95
N THR A 137 6.46 -28.94 -5.23
CA THR A 137 6.64 -27.78 -6.13
C THR A 137 6.82 -28.21 -7.59
N MET A 138 6.85 -29.52 -7.86
CA MET A 138 7.20 -30.13 -9.14
C MET A 138 5.98 -30.68 -9.90
N ARG A 139 4.81 -30.03 -9.75
CA ARG A 139 3.52 -30.50 -10.29
C ARG A 139 3.56 -30.79 -11.79
N PHE A 140 4.26 -29.97 -12.55
CA PHE A 140 4.38 -30.09 -14.01
C PHE A 140 5.80 -30.43 -14.43
N ALA A 141 6.46 -31.34 -13.71
CA ALA A 141 7.80 -31.78 -14.05
C ALA A 141 7.82 -33.25 -14.47
N ALA A 142 8.74 -33.57 -15.38
CA ALA A 142 8.95 -34.91 -15.92
C ALA A 142 10.42 -35.30 -15.88
N GLU A 143 10.67 -36.59 -15.73
CA GLU A 143 11.96 -37.24 -15.87
C GLU A 143 12.06 -37.93 -17.23
N TYR A 144 13.21 -37.75 -17.88
CA TYR A 144 13.57 -38.44 -19.11
C TYR A 144 15.10 -38.60 -19.19
N HIS A 145 15.57 -39.83 -19.38
CA HIS A 145 17.00 -40.20 -19.41
C HIS A 145 17.83 -39.70 -18.21
N GLY A 146 17.27 -39.78 -17.01
CA GLY A 146 17.92 -39.40 -15.75
C GLY A 146 18.02 -37.88 -15.51
N ARG A 147 17.29 -37.08 -16.31
CA ARG A 147 17.24 -35.61 -16.18
C ARG A 147 15.82 -35.13 -15.95
N TYR A 148 15.70 -34.04 -15.20
CA TYR A 148 14.42 -33.43 -14.87
C TYR A 148 14.16 -32.17 -15.70
N TYR A 149 12.92 -32.04 -16.17
CA TYR A 149 12.45 -30.91 -16.96
C TYR A 149 11.16 -30.36 -16.36
N ARG A 150 11.00 -29.04 -16.31
CA ARG A 150 9.75 -28.37 -15.92
C ARG A 150 8.94 -27.97 -17.14
N MET A 151 7.63 -28.04 -17.01
CA MET A 151 6.67 -27.64 -18.03
C MET A 151 5.85 -26.45 -17.53
N ALA A 152 5.42 -25.59 -18.45
CA ALA A 152 4.64 -24.40 -18.12
C ALA A 152 3.22 -24.71 -17.62
N GLY A 153 2.72 -25.93 -17.90
CA GLY A 153 1.37 -26.33 -17.58
C GLY A 153 1.08 -27.80 -17.88
N PRO A 154 -0.18 -28.24 -17.66
CA PRO A 154 -0.59 -29.62 -17.86
C PRO A 154 -0.63 -30.02 -19.35
N GLU A 155 -0.89 -29.08 -20.26
CA GLU A 155 -0.93 -29.35 -21.70
C GLU A 155 0.48 -29.63 -22.24
N GLU A 156 1.45 -28.79 -21.86
CA GLU A 156 2.85 -28.96 -22.20
C GLU A 156 3.42 -30.25 -21.58
N LEU A 157 3.03 -30.57 -20.35
CA LEU A 157 3.38 -31.85 -19.72
C LEU A 157 2.83 -33.04 -20.51
N ALA A 158 1.55 -33.02 -20.88
CA ALA A 158 0.95 -34.11 -21.65
C ALA A 158 1.67 -34.33 -23.00
N LYS A 159 2.05 -33.24 -23.67
CA LYS A 159 2.85 -33.31 -24.92
C LYS A 159 4.23 -33.91 -24.68
N PHE A 160 4.92 -33.48 -23.62
CA PHE A 160 6.25 -33.99 -23.29
C PHE A 160 6.23 -35.48 -22.88
N LEU A 161 5.21 -35.91 -22.15
CA LEU A 161 5.00 -37.31 -21.79
C LEU A 161 4.65 -38.19 -22.99
N ALA A 162 4.02 -37.63 -24.03
CA ALA A 162 3.69 -38.36 -25.24
C ALA A 162 4.92 -38.60 -26.14
N ASP A 163 5.74 -37.56 -26.37
CA ASP A 163 7.01 -37.67 -27.08
C ASP A 163 7.98 -36.54 -26.67
N PRO A 164 9.01 -36.84 -25.86
CA PRO A 164 10.00 -35.84 -25.41
C PRO A 164 11.08 -35.55 -26.45
N THR A 165 11.31 -36.44 -27.43
CA THR A 165 12.43 -36.34 -28.38
C THR A 165 12.47 -35.06 -29.24
N PRO A 166 11.35 -34.49 -29.75
CA PRO A 166 11.41 -33.28 -30.57
C PRO A 166 11.71 -32.01 -29.77
N TYR A 167 11.54 -32.03 -28.45
CA TYR A 167 11.72 -30.87 -27.58
C TYR A 167 13.11 -30.80 -26.95
N LEU A 168 13.91 -31.87 -27.07
CA LEU A 168 15.23 -31.97 -26.46
C LEU A 168 16.36 -31.96 -27.51
N PRO A 169 17.55 -31.45 -27.18
CA PRO A 169 18.72 -31.57 -28.05
C PRO A 169 19.07 -33.06 -28.28
N PRO A 170 19.50 -33.46 -29.48
CA PRO A 170 19.93 -32.63 -30.62
C PRO A 170 18.82 -32.27 -31.63
N LEU A 171 17.59 -32.78 -31.47
CA LEU A 171 16.52 -32.61 -32.45
C LEU A 171 15.76 -31.28 -32.30
N ALA A 172 15.79 -30.70 -31.10
CA ALA A 172 15.22 -29.39 -30.82
C ALA A 172 15.83 -28.29 -31.71
N SER A 173 14.98 -27.50 -32.36
CA SER A 173 15.45 -26.37 -33.18
C SER A 173 15.89 -25.18 -32.34
N ASN A 174 15.28 -24.99 -31.17
CA ASN A 174 15.53 -23.86 -30.28
C ASN A 174 16.28 -24.35 -29.03
N SER A 175 17.60 -24.13 -28.99
CA SER A 175 18.39 -24.34 -27.77
C SER A 175 18.28 -23.15 -26.83
N LEU A 176 18.41 -23.40 -25.52
CA LEU A 176 18.48 -22.33 -24.53
C LEU A 176 19.69 -21.40 -24.82
N PRO A 177 19.52 -20.07 -24.86
CA PRO A 177 20.62 -19.13 -24.96
C PRO A 177 21.58 -19.20 -23.76
N LYS A 178 22.71 -18.49 -23.84
CA LYS A 178 23.64 -18.37 -22.71
C LYS A 178 22.95 -17.73 -21.50
N GLU A 179 23.38 -18.10 -20.30
CA GLU A 179 22.80 -17.58 -19.03
C GLU A 179 22.70 -16.05 -18.98
N SER A 180 23.69 -15.32 -19.54
CA SER A 180 23.68 -13.85 -19.59
C SER A 180 22.58 -13.23 -20.45
N GLU A 181 21.97 -14.02 -21.34
CA GLU A 181 20.92 -13.61 -22.27
C GLU A 181 19.54 -14.10 -21.82
N LEU A 182 19.44 -14.74 -20.66
CA LEU A 182 18.19 -15.18 -20.08
C LEU A 182 17.61 -14.11 -19.15
N PRO A 183 16.28 -13.94 -19.15
CA PRO A 183 15.62 -13.02 -18.24
C PRO A 183 15.61 -13.61 -16.82
N GLU A 184 16.12 -12.87 -15.83
CA GLU A 184 16.17 -13.33 -14.44
C GLU A 184 15.37 -12.40 -13.52
N ARG A 185 14.59 -12.97 -12.58
CA ARG A 185 13.88 -12.18 -11.56
C ARG A 185 14.83 -11.69 -10.49
N ILE A 186 14.84 -10.38 -10.26
CA ILE A 186 15.65 -9.78 -9.18
C ILE A 186 14.78 -9.67 -7.92
N PRO A 187 15.19 -10.25 -6.78
CA PRO A 187 14.46 -10.07 -5.53
C PRO A 187 14.64 -8.65 -4.99
N ALA A 188 13.63 -8.14 -4.28
CA ALA A 188 13.61 -6.75 -3.78
C ALA A 188 14.79 -6.41 -2.85
N ASN A 189 15.38 -7.40 -2.19
CA ASN A 189 16.54 -7.26 -1.29
C ASN A 189 17.90 -7.45 -1.99
N SER A 190 17.94 -7.53 -3.32
CA SER A 190 19.19 -7.76 -4.05
C SER A 190 20.17 -6.59 -3.92
N THR A 191 21.45 -6.92 -3.71
CA THR A 191 22.56 -5.97 -3.63
C THR A 191 22.76 -5.18 -4.93
N LEU A 192 22.23 -5.67 -6.06
CA LEU A 192 22.22 -4.97 -7.36
C LEU A 192 21.46 -3.64 -7.32
N LEU A 193 20.60 -3.45 -6.32
CA LEU A 193 19.83 -2.22 -6.08
C LEU A 193 20.42 -1.35 -4.96
N SER A 194 21.56 -1.76 -4.39
CA SER A 194 22.21 -1.00 -3.33
C SER A 194 22.68 0.35 -3.86
N ARG A 195 22.56 1.39 -3.04
CA ARG A 195 23.01 2.75 -3.39
C ARG A 195 24.51 2.86 -3.67
N ASP A 196 25.26 1.85 -3.22
CA ASP A 196 26.72 1.76 -3.33
C ASP A 196 27.15 1.05 -4.62
N ALA A 197 26.23 0.37 -5.31
CA ALA A 197 26.44 -0.04 -6.70
C ALA A 197 26.39 1.21 -7.59
N PHE A 198 27.51 1.51 -8.24
CA PHE A 198 27.62 2.55 -9.28
C PHE A 198 26.42 2.46 -10.22
N PRO A 199 25.69 3.56 -10.50
CA PRO A 199 24.25 3.49 -10.78
C PRO A 199 23.92 2.55 -11.92
N THR A 200 23.44 1.35 -11.59
CA THR A 200 22.82 0.45 -12.55
C THR A 200 21.60 1.20 -13.08
N GLN A 201 21.69 1.71 -14.31
CA GLN A 201 20.63 2.53 -14.87
C GLN A 201 19.42 1.63 -15.09
N ILE A 202 18.34 1.90 -14.35
CA ILE A 202 17.07 1.25 -14.60
C ILE A 202 16.59 1.71 -15.97
N VAL A 203 16.34 0.74 -16.84
CA VAL A 203 15.89 0.96 -18.21
C VAL A 203 14.57 1.73 -18.20
N LEU A 204 14.35 2.55 -19.24
CA LEU A 204 13.20 3.44 -19.35
C LEU A 204 12.97 4.29 -18.08
N ARG A 205 14.04 4.69 -17.37
CA ARG A 205 13.95 5.54 -16.15
C ARG A 205 12.98 5.02 -15.09
N GLY A 206 12.76 3.71 -15.04
CA GLY A 206 11.84 3.08 -14.10
C GLY A 206 10.38 2.95 -14.56
N TYR A 207 10.05 3.31 -15.80
CA TYR A 207 8.73 3.05 -16.37
C TYR A 207 8.59 1.58 -16.81
N CYS A 208 7.38 1.04 -16.65
CA CYS A 208 7.03 -0.31 -17.06
C CYS A 208 7.10 -0.45 -18.59
N PRO A 209 7.99 -1.30 -19.15
CA PRO A 209 8.12 -1.50 -20.59
C PRO A 209 6.88 -2.16 -21.19
N VAL A 210 6.22 -3.07 -20.45
CA VAL A 210 5.05 -3.82 -20.92
C VAL A 210 3.86 -2.89 -21.15
N CYS A 211 3.52 -2.07 -20.16
CA CYS A 211 2.44 -1.08 -20.32
C CYS A 211 2.77 -0.09 -21.44
N PHE A 212 4.04 0.29 -21.59
CA PHE A 212 4.44 1.21 -22.65
C PHE A 212 4.24 0.60 -24.04
N LEU A 213 4.63 -0.67 -24.25
CA LEU A 213 4.43 -1.36 -25.52
C LEU A 213 2.93 -1.62 -25.81
N GLU A 214 2.20 -2.20 -24.86
CA GLU A 214 0.74 -2.47 -24.99
C GLU A 214 -0.05 -1.17 -25.23
N GLY A 215 0.40 -0.08 -24.62
CA GLY A 215 -0.11 1.27 -24.81
C GLY A 215 0.28 1.94 -26.12
N HIS A 216 0.87 1.20 -27.07
CA HIS A 216 1.32 1.71 -28.37
C HIS A 216 2.31 2.87 -28.23
N GLN A 217 3.19 2.80 -27.23
CA GLN A 217 4.23 3.79 -26.94
C GLN A 217 3.68 5.20 -26.65
N ARG A 218 2.46 5.29 -26.11
CA ARG A 218 1.81 6.57 -25.77
C ARG A 218 2.11 7.01 -24.35
N TYR A 219 1.94 8.30 -24.12
CA TYR A 219 2.17 8.94 -22.83
C TYR A 219 1.24 8.40 -21.73
N GLU A 220 -0.03 8.16 -22.07
CA GLU A 220 -1.08 7.74 -21.12
C GLU A 220 -0.83 6.34 -20.53
N ALA A 221 -0.04 5.53 -21.22
CA ALA A 221 0.27 4.17 -20.82
C ALA A 221 1.56 4.04 -19.99
N LEU A 222 2.32 5.13 -19.83
CA LEU A 222 3.53 5.15 -19.01
C LEU A 222 3.17 5.04 -17.53
N LYS A 223 3.35 3.83 -16.98
CA LYS A 223 3.20 3.55 -15.55
C LYS A 223 4.57 3.37 -14.92
N LEU A 224 4.76 3.93 -13.72
CA LEU A 224 5.98 3.70 -12.95
C LEU A 224 5.98 2.27 -12.41
N GLY A 225 7.14 1.62 -12.48
CA GLY A 225 7.34 0.33 -11.85
C GLY A 225 7.57 0.44 -10.35
N VAL A 226 7.35 -0.68 -9.65
CA VAL A 226 7.55 -0.81 -8.20
C VAL A 226 8.79 -1.65 -7.91
N ARG A 227 9.33 -1.59 -6.69
CA ARG A 227 10.61 -2.23 -6.33
C ARG A 227 10.50 -3.74 -6.16
N GLU A 228 9.28 -4.23 -5.99
CA GLU A 228 8.95 -5.64 -5.80
C GLU A 228 9.00 -6.42 -7.12
N TYR A 229 8.84 -5.74 -8.26
CA TYR A 229 8.80 -6.38 -9.58
C TYR A 229 9.96 -5.88 -10.44
N LEU A 230 11.03 -6.67 -10.42
CA LEU A 230 12.28 -6.38 -11.12
C LEU A 230 12.75 -7.60 -11.89
N ALA A 231 13.32 -7.36 -13.07
CA ALA A 231 14.01 -8.38 -13.85
C ALA A 231 15.29 -7.82 -14.46
N SER A 232 16.31 -8.67 -14.56
CA SER A 232 17.50 -8.43 -15.39
C SER A 232 17.35 -9.12 -16.73
N TYR A 233 17.75 -8.43 -17.80
CA TYR A 233 17.88 -9.01 -19.14
C TYR A 233 19.04 -8.34 -19.87
N VAL A 234 19.99 -9.12 -20.39
CA VAL A 234 21.18 -8.61 -21.11
C VAL A 234 21.93 -7.54 -20.29
N ASN A 235 22.17 -7.81 -19.00
CA ASN A 235 22.81 -6.91 -18.03
C ASN A 235 22.10 -5.57 -17.77
N GLU A 236 20.85 -5.43 -18.19
CA GLU A 236 20.02 -4.27 -17.92
C GLU A 236 18.91 -4.61 -16.93
N VAL A 237 18.52 -3.64 -16.09
CA VAL A 237 17.49 -3.81 -15.07
C VAL A 237 16.19 -3.13 -15.49
N TYR A 238 15.10 -3.88 -15.47
CA TYR A 238 13.75 -3.45 -15.82
C TYR A 238 12.84 -3.45 -14.58
N THR A 239 11.93 -2.48 -14.49
CA THR A 239 10.92 -2.35 -13.44
C THR A 239 9.51 -2.53 -14.00
N PHE A 240 8.59 -3.05 -13.20
CA PHE A 240 7.21 -3.32 -13.64
C PHE A 240 6.18 -2.80 -12.64
N CYS A 241 5.02 -2.37 -13.12
CA CYS A 241 3.94 -1.87 -12.26
C CYS A 241 3.12 -2.99 -11.59
N SER A 242 3.21 -4.22 -12.08
CA SER A 242 2.48 -5.38 -11.58
C SER A 242 3.25 -6.69 -11.86
N ASN A 243 2.88 -7.75 -11.15
CA ASN A 243 3.41 -9.09 -11.38
C ASN A 243 3.07 -9.62 -12.80
N ASP A 244 1.88 -9.30 -13.32
CA ASP A 244 1.48 -9.67 -14.69
C ASP A 244 2.43 -9.07 -15.74
N CYS A 245 2.79 -7.79 -15.60
CA CYS A 245 3.75 -7.14 -16.48
C CYS A 245 5.14 -7.78 -16.39
N LEU A 246 5.58 -8.15 -15.19
CA LEU A 246 6.83 -8.88 -15.01
C LEU A 246 6.80 -10.22 -15.77
N LEU A 247 5.76 -11.03 -15.58
CA LEU A 247 5.62 -12.34 -16.24
C LEU A 247 5.58 -12.23 -17.77
N LYS A 248 4.84 -11.26 -18.31
CA LYS A 248 4.80 -10.99 -19.76
C LYS A 248 6.18 -10.63 -20.31
N PHE A 249 6.95 -9.86 -19.56
CA PHE A 249 8.32 -9.52 -19.94
C PHE A 249 9.23 -10.74 -19.93
N LEU A 250 9.18 -11.57 -18.88
CA LEU A 250 10.00 -12.78 -18.77
C LEU A 250 9.75 -13.76 -19.92
N ARG A 251 8.50 -13.86 -20.42
CA ARG A 251 8.17 -14.73 -21.57
C ARG A 251 8.82 -14.29 -22.87
N LYS A 252 8.80 -12.97 -23.17
CA LYS A 252 9.31 -12.39 -24.42
C LYS A 252 10.12 -11.11 -24.18
N PRO A 253 11.30 -11.21 -23.54
CA PRO A 253 12.06 -10.02 -23.14
C PRO A 253 12.61 -9.24 -24.36
N HIS A 254 12.89 -9.94 -25.46
CA HIS A 254 13.39 -9.36 -26.71
C HIS A 254 12.46 -8.29 -27.32
N LEU A 255 11.14 -8.35 -27.06
CA LEU A 255 10.17 -7.37 -27.57
C LEU A 255 10.33 -5.98 -26.92
N TYR A 256 10.93 -5.93 -25.73
CA TYR A 256 10.97 -4.73 -24.89
C TYR A 256 12.33 -4.04 -24.86
N LYS A 257 13.39 -4.73 -25.30
CA LYS A 257 14.77 -4.25 -25.27
C LYS A 257 14.99 -2.93 -26.02
N ASP A 258 14.41 -2.81 -27.22
CA ASP A 258 14.67 -1.67 -28.12
C ASP A 258 13.71 -0.49 -27.91
N LEU A 259 12.96 -0.48 -26.80
CA LEU A 259 12.01 0.59 -26.48
C LEU A 259 12.71 1.89 -26.12
N LYS A 260 12.22 3.00 -26.68
CA LYS A 260 12.73 4.35 -26.41
C LYS A 260 11.62 5.21 -25.81
N LEU A 261 11.95 5.88 -24.70
CA LEU A 261 11.03 6.80 -24.05
C LEU A 261 10.73 8.02 -24.92
N PRO A 262 9.49 8.53 -24.90
CA PRO A 262 9.13 9.78 -25.55
C PRO A 262 9.77 10.98 -24.83
N THR A 263 9.87 12.12 -25.51
CA THR A 263 10.47 13.35 -24.95
C THR A 263 9.70 13.89 -23.75
N LYS A 264 8.37 13.76 -23.76
CA LYS A 264 7.51 14.18 -22.65
C LYS A 264 7.24 13.00 -21.73
N LEU A 265 7.64 13.11 -20.48
CA LEU A 265 7.45 12.09 -19.46
C LEU A 265 6.49 12.56 -18.38
N PRO A 266 5.67 11.66 -17.79
CA PRO A 266 4.82 12.03 -16.68
C PRO A 266 5.68 12.43 -15.47
N PRO A 267 5.26 13.44 -14.70
CA PRO A 267 6.01 13.85 -13.51
C PRO A 267 6.10 12.67 -12.54
N ILE A 268 7.30 12.42 -12.03
CA ILE A 268 7.50 11.40 -11.01
C ILE A 268 6.86 11.93 -9.71
N PRO A 269 5.89 11.22 -9.11
CA PRO A 269 5.28 11.66 -7.87
C PRO A 269 6.30 11.56 -6.74
N SER A 270 6.94 12.68 -6.43
CA SER A 270 7.76 12.83 -5.23
C SER A 270 6.91 13.42 -4.12
N ALA A 271 6.90 12.81 -2.94
CA ALA A 271 6.30 13.43 -1.75
C ALA A 271 7.12 14.68 -1.38
N ILE A 272 6.62 15.86 -1.78
CA ILE A 272 7.25 17.14 -1.42
C ILE A 272 6.77 17.51 -0.02
N SER A 273 7.71 17.76 0.89
CA SER A 273 7.38 18.25 2.23
C SER A 273 6.80 19.67 2.14
N VAL A 274 5.76 19.95 2.93
CA VAL A 274 5.16 21.29 3.02
C VAL A 274 6.20 22.34 3.44
N GLN A 275 7.23 21.95 4.19
CA GLN A 275 8.29 22.85 4.67
C GLN A 275 9.25 23.31 3.57
N THR A 276 9.36 22.56 2.47
CA THR A 276 10.24 22.89 1.36
C THR A 276 9.54 23.70 0.26
N LEU A 277 8.25 24.01 0.45
CA LEU A 277 7.47 24.77 -0.52
C LEU A 277 7.83 26.27 -0.48
N PRO A 278 7.78 26.98 -1.62
CA PRO A 278 7.81 28.43 -1.65
C PRO A 278 6.71 29.04 -0.79
N LEU A 279 6.92 30.28 -0.29
CA LEU A 279 5.99 30.94 0.64
C LEU A 279 4.51 30.90 0.21
N PRO A 280 4.12 31.17 -1.06
CA PRO A 280 2.72 31.06 -1.48
C PRO A 280 2.14 29.66 -1.28
N GLY A 281 2.87 28.62 -1.70
CA GLY A 281 2.45 27.22 -1.55
C GLY A 281 2.41 26.78 -0.09
N PHE A 282 3.35 27.24 0.73
CA PHE A 282 3.32 27.00 2.18
C PHE A 282 2.06 27.59 2.82
N LEU A 283 1.72 28.85 2.53
CA LEU A 283 0.52 29.50 3.07
C LEU A 283 -0.77 28.84 2.57
N GLU A 284 -0.80 28.46 1.30
CA GLU A 284 -1.92 27.74 0.68
C GLU A 284 -2.16 26.39 1.36
N GLN A 285 -1.12 25.61 1.61
CA GLN A 285 -1.26 24.27 2.20
C GLN A 285 -1.48 24.28 3.72
N THR A 286 -1.08 25.35 4.43
CA THR A 286 -1.12 25.37 5.91
C THR A 286 -2.27 26.16 6.50
N VAL A 287 -2.44 27.43 6.11
CA VAL A 287 -3.33 28.38 6.81
C VAL A 287 -4.52 28.82 5.97
N SER A 288 -4.50 28.58 4.66
CA SER A 288 -5.52 29.11 3.73
C SER A 288 -6.94 28.74 4.11
N ILE A 289 -7.19 27.47 4.43
CA ILE A 289 -8.52 26.95 4.76
C ILE A 289 -9.04 27.62 6.03
N ALA A 290 -8.21 27.69 7.07
CA ALA A 290 -8.56 28.30 8.35
C ALA A 290 -8.85 29.81 8.20
N LEU A 291 -8.01 30.53 7.44
CA LEU A 291 -8.20 31.96 7.16
C LEU A 291 -9.45 32.22 6.32
N ARG A 292 -9.69 31.42 5.28
CA ARG A 292 -10.89 31.51 4.43
C ARG A 292 -12.16 31.34 5.25
N GLN A 293 -12.20 30.33 6.12
CA GLN A 293 -13.34 30.09 7.01
C GLN A 293 -13.53 31.25 7.99
N ALA A 294 -12.46 31.73 8.63
CA ALA A 294 -12.55 32.84 9.57
C ALA A 294 -13.01 34.15 8.90
N LEU A 295 -12.47 34.47 7.71
CA LEU A 295 -12.87 35.64 6.94
C LEU A 295 -14.32 35.56 6.47
N SER A 296 -14.77 34.37 6.04
CA SER A 296 -16.17 34.14 5.68
C SER A 296 -17.09 34.36 6.87
N ALA A 297 -16.75 33.82 8.05
CA ALA A 297 -17.53 33.99 9.28
C ALA A 297 -17.60 35.47 9.72
N VAL A 298 -16.47 36.20 9.67
CA VAL A 298 -16.42 37.65 9.93
C VAL A 298 -17.34 38.41 8.94
N GLY A 299 -17.33 38.04 7.67
CA GLY A 299 -18.14 38.67 6.63
C GLY A 299 -19.66 38.46 6.81
N GLN A 300 -20.05 37.31 7.36
CA GLN A 300 -21.44 36.96 7.67
C GLN A 300 -21.94 37.67 8.95
N GLU A 301 -21.21 37.54 10.06
CA GLU A 301 -21.65 38.11 11.35
C GLU A 301 -21.47 39.63 11.43
N ARG A 302 -20.46 40.18 10.73
CA ARG A 302 -20.07 41.61 10.75
C ARG A 302 -19.99 42.15 12.19
N PRO A 303 -19.12 41.56 13.03
CA PRO A 303 -19.09 41.83 14.46
C PRO A 303 -18.68 43.28 14.73
N LYS A 304 -19.52 43.97 15.52
CA LYS A 304 -19.24 45.31 16.02
C LYS A 304 -19.42 45.30 17.53
N TYR A 305 -18.29 45.19 18.22
CA TYR A 305 -18.30 45.18 19.68
C TYR A 305 -18.52 46.61 20.20
N PRO A 306 -19.32 46.79 21.27
CA PRO A 306 -19.55 48.09 21.89
C PRO A 306 -18.22 48.82 22.18
N PHE A 307 -18.17 50.13 21.93
CA PHE A 307 -17.02 51.02 22.21
C PHE A 307 -15.67 50.70 21.51
N LEU A 308 -15.58 49.61 20.74
CA LEU A 308 -14.40 49.27 19.93
C LEU A 308 -14.55 49.71 18.48
N LYS A 309 -13.45 50.04 17.77
CA LYS A 309 -13.48 50.28 16.32
C LYS A 309 -13.84 48.99 15.56
N ALA A 310 -14.49 49.14 14.41
CA ALA A 310 -14.98 48.01 13.61
C ALA A 310 -13.84 47.05 13.19
N LYS A 311 -12.69 47.59 12.79
CA LYS A 311 -11.49 46.80 12.46
C LYS A 311 -11.03 45.94 13.64
N ARG A 312 -11.02 46.50 14.85
CA ARG A 312 -10.59 45.79 16.07
C ARG A 312 -11.57 44.69 16.45
N SER A 313 -12.88 44.97 16.37
CA SER A 313 -13.90 43.94 16.61
C SER A 313 -13.78 42.76 15.65
N ALA A 314 -13.55 43.04 14.36
CA ALA A 314 -13.32 42.00 13.35
C ALA A 314 -12.06 41.16 13.61
N LEU A 315 -10.95 41.80 14.00
CA LEU A 315 -9.70 41.10 14.30
C LEU A 315 -9.82 40.19 15.53
N ILE A 316 -10.48 40.64 16.60
CA ILE A 316 -10.71 39.82 17.81
C ILE A 316 -11.59 38.61 17.45
N TYR A 317 -12.69 38.84 16.74
CA TYR A 317 -13.56 37.75 16.28
C TYR A 317 -12.80 36.73 15.42
N MET A 318 -11.99 37.21 14.46
CA MET A 318 -11.17 36.34 13.60
C MET A 318 -10.17 35.51 14.42
N GLY A 319 -9.50 36.12 15.42
CA GLY A 319 -8.56 35.43 16.30
C GLY A 319 -9.25 34.35 17.16
N LEU A 320 -10.42 34.66 17.73
CA LEU A 320 -11.23 33.71 18.49
C LEU A 320 -11.70 32.55 17.61
N HIS A 321 -12.14 32.85 16.38
CA HIS A 321 -12.55 31.83 15.40
C HIS A 321 -11.39 30.90 15.04
N LEU A 322 -10.19 31.43 14.78
CA LEU A 322 -9.01 30.61 14.48
C LEU A 322 -8.66 29.67 15.66
N LYS A 323 -8.80 30.13 16.91
CA LYS A 323 -8.56 29.27 18.09
C LYS A 323 -9.67 28.24 18.32
N ALA A 324 -10.93 28.60 18.08
CA ALA A 324 -12.09 27.72 18.27
C ALA A 324 -12.15 26.54 17.29
N TYR A 325 -11.60 26.72 16.08
CA TYR A 325 -11.67 25.73 15.00
C TYR A 325 -10.30 25.17 14.56
N ASN A 326 -9.25 25.37 15.36
CA ASN A 326 -7.93 24.81 15.05
C ASN A 326 -7.94 23.27 15.21
N PRO A 327 -7.73 22.47 14.14
CA PRO A 327 -7.77 21.01 14.20
C PRO A 327 -6.67 20.41 15.09
N ARG A 328 -5.57 21.16 15.30
CA ARG A 328 -4.45 20.72 16.14
C ARG A 328 -4.65 20.99 17.63
N SER A 329 -5.66 21.78 18.00
CA SER A 329 -5.96 22.07 19.41
C SER A 329 -6.80 20.96 20.05
N PRO A 330 -6.63 20.69 21.35
CA PRO A 330 -7.45 19.72 22.07
C PRO A 330 -8.92 20.17 22.17
N GLU A 331 -9.85 19.22 22.30
CA GLU A 331 -11.30 19.52 22.27
C GLU A 331 -11.75 20.42 23.42
N CYS A 332 -11.18 20.26 24.61
CA CYS A 332 -11.45 21.13 25.77
C CYS A 332 -11.11 22.60 25.47
N GLU A 333 -9.96 22.89 24.85
CA GLU A 333 -9.60 24.26 24.47
C GLU A 333 -10.50 24.80 23.35
N LYS A 334 -10.82 23.97 22.35
CA LYS A 334 -11.77 24.35 21.28
C LYS A 334 -13.13 24.73 21.88
N GLY A 335 -13.65 23.94 22.81
CA GLY A 335 -14.90 24.21 23.53
C GLY A 335 -14.87 25.57 24.24
N LYS A 336 -13.80 25.85 24.99
CA LYS A 336 -13.59 27.14 25.67
C LYS A 336 -13.61 28.32 24.70
N TYR A 337 -12.92 28.23 23.56
CA TYR A 337 -12.88 29.32 22.59
C TYR A 337 -14.16 29.42 21.75
N ARG A 338 -14.90 28.33 21.52
CA ARG A 338 -16.24 28.36 20.93
C ARG A 338 -17.23 29.10 21.83
N GLN A 339 -17.19 28.85 23.14
CA GLN A 339 -18.01 29.57 24.11
C GLN A 339 -17.68 31.06 24.10
N LYS A 340 -16.39 31.42 24.23
CA LYS A 340 -15.94 32.82 24.15
C LYS A 340 -16.32 33.50 22.84
N LEU A 341 -16.29 32.78 21.72
CA LEU A 341 -16.72 33.29 20.43
C LEU A 341 -18.24 33.56 20.41
N SER A 342 -19.05 32.68 21.01
CA SER A 342 -20.50 32.87 21.17
C SER A 342 -20.80 34.08 22.04
N ASP A 343 -20.19 34.15 23.22
CA ASP A 343 -20.37 35.26 24.17
C ASP A 343 -19.98 36.61 23.53
N TYR A 344 -18.89 36.61 22.77
CA TYR A 344 -18.44 37.77 22.01
C TYR A 344 -19.43 38.17 20.92
N ALA A 345 -19.97 37.21 20.17
CA ALA A 345 -20.97 37.46 19.13
C ALA A 345 -22.28 38.00 19.72
N ASP A 346 -22.72 37.46 20.85
CA ASP A 346 -23.92 37.93 21.55
C ASP A 346 -23.74 39.35 22.08
N THR A 347 -22.56 39.67 22.60
CA THR A 347 -22.21 41.04 22.99
C THR A 347 -22.20 41.99 21.79
N CYS A 348 -21.76 41.55 20.60
CA CYS A 348 -21.85 42.33 19.38
C CYS A 348 -23.30 42.54 18.89
N ARG A 349 -24.24 41.67 19.29
CA ARG A 349 -25.67 41.78 18.96
C ARG A 349 -26.42 42.68 19.95
N LEU A 350 -25.87 42.89 21.15
CA LEU A 350 -26.45 43.72 22.21
C LEU A 350 -26.90 45.12 21.75
N PRO A 351 -26.11 45.90 20.98
CA PRO A 351 -26.56 47.22 20.51
C PRO A 351 -27.78 47.15 19.58
N LYS A 352 -27.84 46.14 18.70
CA LYS A 352 -28.99 45.93 17.80
C LYS A 352 -30.24 45.57 18.59
N TRP A 353 -30.08 44.76 19.64
CA TRP A 353 -31.16 44.40 20.54
C TRP A 353 -31.66 45.61 21.32
N LEU A 354 -30.75 46.41 21.90
CA LEU A 354 -31.11 47.63 22.62
C LEU A 354 -31.86 48.63 21.73
N LEU A 355 -31.41 48.82 20.49
CA LEU A 355 -32.09 49.69 19.53
C LEU A 355 -33.55 49.27 19.28
N ARG A 356 -33.85 47.96 19.29
CA ARG A 356 -35.21 47.43 19.10
C ARG A 356 -36.05 47.47 20.37
N SER A 357 -35.43 47.32 21.53
CA SER A 357 -36.11 47.17 22.83
C SER A 357 -36.26 48.48 23.61
N MET A 358 -35.53 49.54 23.26
CA MET A 358 -35.59 50.82 23.97
C MET A 358 -36.92 51.57 23.69
N PRO A 359 -37.61 52.05 24.73
CA PRO A 359 -38.80 52.86 24.55
C PRO A 359 -38.44 54.27 24.07
N LEU A 360 -39.24 54.83 23.15
CA LEU A 360 -39.07 56.20 22.64
C LEU A 360 -39.28 57.27 23.72
N LYS A 361 -40.08 56.95 24.75
CA LYS A 361 -40.29 57.80 25.92
C LYS A 361 -39.47 57.24 27.07
N TYR A 362 -38.80 58.14 27.79
CA TYR A 362 -38.09 57.79 29.00
C TYR A 362 -39.03 57.09 30.00
N LYS A 363 -38.60 55.93 30.48
CA LYS A 363 -39.22 55.20 31.59
C LYS A 363 -38.25 55.18 32.76
N SER A 364 -38.76 55.36 33.98
CA SER A 364 -37.94 55.23 35.19
C SER A 364 -37.50 53.78 35.39
N GLU A 365 -36.42 53.54 36.16
CA GLU A 365 -35.88 52.20 36.40
C GLU A 365 -36.91 51.21 36.98
N LYS A 366 -37.88 51.73 37.75
CA LYS A 366 -38.96 50.95 38.37
C LYS A 366 -40.03 50.48 37.38
N GLU A 367 -40.11 51.09 36.21
CA GLU A 367 -41.14 50.84 35.18
C GLU A 367 -40.57 50.07 33.96
N ARG A 368 -39.27 49.76 33.98
CA ARG A 368 -38.59 48.99 32.94
C ARG A 368 -38.70 47.49 33.20
N SER A 369 -38.63 46.70 32.14
CA SER A 369 -38.48 45.25 32.29
C SER A 369 -37.10 44.93 32.86
N ILE A 370 -37.04 43.90 33.70
CA ILE A 370 -35.81 43.45 34.37
C ILE A 370 -34.73 43.08 33.34
N ASP A 371 -35.10 42.40 32.25
CA ASP A 371 -34.18 42.02 31.15
C ASP A 371 -33.61 43.24 30.40
N LEU A 372 -34.40 44.31 30.21
CA LEU A 372 -33.90 45.55 29.60
C LEU A 372 -32.90 46.25 30.52
N THR A 373 -33.18 46.31 31.82
CA THR A 373 -32.28 46.91 32.80
C THR A 373 -30.95 46.15 32.86
N ALA A 374 -30.99 44.82 32.98
CA ALA A 374 -29.79 43.99 33.03
C ALA A 374 -28.93 44.11 31.75
N ARG A 375 -29.55 44.07 30.56
CA ARG A 375 -28.84 44.22 29.28
C ARG A 375 -28.31 45.64 29.05
N LEU A 376 -28.99 46.65 29.57
CA LEU A 376 -28.53 48.04 29.52
C LEU A 376 -27.32 48.24 30.45
N GLU A 377 -27.36 47.73 31.67
CA GLU A 377 -26.23 47.73 32.60
C GLU A 377 -25.03 46.98 32.01
N GLN A 378 -25.26 45.81 31.41
CA GLN A 378 -24.24 45.07 30.67
C GLN A 378 -23.65 45.90 29.54
N PHE A 379 -24.45 46.68 28.80
CA PHE A 379 -23.90 47.53 27.74
C PHE A 379 -23.06 48.67 28.32
N LEU A 380 -23.52 49.32 29.40
CA LEU A 380 -22.79 50.43 30.01
C LEU A 380 -21.48 49.99 30.66
N SER A 381 -21.42 48.78 31.25
CA SER A 381 -20.16 48.25 31.81
C SER A 381 -19.08 48.05 30.76
N LEU A 382 -19.45 47.84 29.49
CA LEU A 382 -18.49 47.71 28.39
C LEU A 382 -17.81 49.03 28.01
N GLN A 383 -18.27 50.17 28.55
CA GLN A 383 -17.68 51.48 28.30
C GLN A 383 -16.24 51.57 28.84
N GLU A 384 -15.86 50.72 29.80
CA GLU A 384 -14.47 50.62 30.29
C GLU A 384 -13.49 50.21 29.17
N PHE A 385 -13.98 49.52 28.14
CA PHE A 385 -13.20 49.05 27.00
C PHE A 385 -13.14 50.08 25.87
N VAL A 386 -12.70 51.30 26.18
CA VAL A 386 -12.47 52.34 25.16
C VAL A 386 -11.23 52.01 24.34
N ASP A 387 -11.34 52.13 23.01
CA ASP A 387 -10.26 51.94 22.05
C ASP A 387 -9.20 53.06 22.16
N THR A 388 -8.37 53.01 23.20
CA THR A 388 -7.16 53.84 23.30
C THR A 388 -6.15 53.41 22.23
N VAL A 389 -5.44 54.39 21.67
CA VAL A 389 -4.50 54.30 20.53
C VAL A 389 -3.69 53.00 20.54
N PRO A 390 -3.52 52.31 19.39
CA PRO A 390 -2.97 50.95 19.34
C PRO A 390 -1.50 50.91 19.81
N HIS A 391 -1.28 50.67 21.10
CA HIS A 391 0.06 50.37 21.66
C HIS A 391 0.55 48.96 21.31
N TRP A 392 -0.12 48.26 20.39
CA TRP A 392 0.08 46.84 20.09
C TRP A 392 1.28 46.62 19.15
N LEU A 393 1.84 47.72 18.66
CA LEU A 393 2.97 47.80 17.74
C LEU A 393 3.99 48.79 18.34
N ALA A 394 4.46 48.56 19.57
CA ALA A 394 5.75 49.11 19.94
C ALA A 394 6.82 48.26 19.23
N PRO A 395 7.63 48.81 18.31
CA PRO A 395 8.78 48.10 17.81
C PRO A 395 9.70 47.83 19.01
N VAL A 396 10.07 46.56 19.21
CA VAL A 396 11.11 46.22 20.18
C VAL A 396 12.40 46.88 19.68
N ASP A 397 12.95 47.84 20.44
CA ASP A 397 14.24 48.45 20.13
C ASP A 397 15.33 47.38 20.23
N ASP A 398 15.73 46.88 19.05
CA ASP A 398 16.61 45.73 18.84
C ASP A 398 18.10 46.06 19.06
N ARG A 399 18.44 46.68 20.20
CA ARG A 399 19.84 47.12 20.46
C ARG A 399 20.56 46.42 21.61
N THR A 400 19.94 45.54 22.40
CA THR A 400 20.65 44.98 23.58
C THR A 400 20.41 43.51 23.92
N SER A 401 20.06 42.62 22.98
CA SER A 401 20.41 41.18 23.16
C SER A 401 20.27 40.35 21.88
N LYS A 402 21.14 39.33 21.75
CA LYS A 402 21.16 38.35 20.64
C LYS A 402 19.76 37.76 20.36
N PRO A 403 19.37 37.56 19.09
CA PRO A 403 18.06 37.02 18.75
C PRO A 403 17.97 35.54 19.13
N PRO A 404 16.96 35.09 19.90
CA PRO A 404 16.65 33.68 20.05
C PRO A 404 16.00 33.14 18.76
N ALA A 405 16.35 31.91 18.40
CA ALA A 405 16.08 31.25 17.12
C ALA A 405 14.60 30.99 16.76
N ARG A 406 13.62 31.54 17.49
CA ARG A 406 12.19 31.30 17.22
C ARG A 406 11.34 32.51 17.59
N GLY A 407 10.80 33.16 16.57
CA GLY A 407 9.57 33.96 16.64
C GLY A 407 9.76 35.41 17.07
N LEU A 408 9.05 36.30 16.37
CA LEU A 408 8.74 37.65 16.84
C LEU A 408 8.10 37.55 18.24
N ARG A 409 8.71 38.18 19.25
CA ARG A 409 8.03 38.45 20.53
C ARG A 409 6.99 39.53 20.30
N LEU A 410 5.76 39.12 20.01
CA LEU A 410 4.60 39.97 20.22
C LEU A 410 4.23 39.85 21.71
N LEU A 411 4.41 40.94 22.47
CA LEU A 411 3.78 41.09 23.79
C LEU A 411 2.27 41.20 23.56
N LEU A 412 1.61 40.05 23.55
CA LEU A 412 0.15 39.96 23.63
C LEU A 412 -0.26 40.04 25.11
N ASP A 413 0.07 41.15 25.77
CA ASP A 413 -0.63 41.48 27.00
C ASP A 413 -2.07 41.80 26.59
N ASN A 414 -2.96 40.84 26.84
CA ASN A 414 -4.38 40.96 26.62
C ASN A 414 -4.95 41.88 27.70
N PRO A 415 -5.28 43.16 27.41
CA PRO A 415 -5.83 44.05 28.43
C PRO A 415 -7.27 43.65 28.80
N PHE A 416 -7.84 42.62 28.17
CA PHE A 416 -9.23 42.20 28.34
C PHE A 416 -9.41 40.91 29.14
N GLY A 417 -8.34 40.18 29.49
CA GLY A 417 -8.46 38.90 30.22
C GLY A 417 -9.32 37.82 29.53
N LEU A 418 -9.70 38.04 28.27
CA LEU A 418 -10.56 37.18 27.46
C LEU A 418 -9.87 35.95 26.89
#